data_AF-A0A6A1KEU5-F1
#
_entry.id   AF-A0A6A1KEU5-F1
#
_cell.length_a   1.000
_cell.length_b   1.000
_cell.length_c   1.000
_cell.angle_alpha   90.00
_cell.angle_beta   90.00
_cell.angle_gamma   90.00
#
_symmetry.space_group_name_H-M   'P 1'
#
loop_
_entity.id
_entity.type
_entity.pdbx_description
1 polymer ?
#
loop_
_entity_poly.entity_id
_entity_poly.type
_entity_poly.pdbx_seq_one_letter_code
_entity_poly.pdbx_strand_id
1 'polypeptide(L)'
;MANKNQEYTEQYADYAMAQMRRYGIPASVTLAQGILESSNGQSRLAVNENNHFGIKATPEWIAEGGRYGLYSDDKPNEKFCSYDSVGDSYEHHSRFLKENSRYARCFSLSPDDYKGWTQGLEKAGYATGGHYADSLQRIIEQNGLQKYDRQVMQEMETQGKRFGVEENPLREVGNTVDYSFPVERKEFLFVTSPFGLRQDPADGKERMHTGIDIRCDGDTVLATEKDGKVVAVKDKGHAPGNKSLTVEYTRPDGSKVQCTYMHLGEVSVKAGDTVQAGQKLGRSGNTGTRTTGEHLHFGVRQIYADGTQRDVDPAAYLAEIAQKGHIKQQVLHNGNDLLARYKGTEENATGKSLSPDTWMKKLLSSEDSGVGLSGCSDPVVEMAMTAFTSLMLLATQIDSKNKEVQKAAISEAMDSRRIDLKALLPGMKTCDLTVGENGRAVLQADNGSVQVSRELTSAELSRLSVTLNDSSLSEEAKRLRVTGVLNTVILSEAASQNFERGMSEQRAQSENLKR
;
A
#
# COMPACT_ATOMS: atom_id res chain seq x y z
N MET A 1 20.99 31.91 -11.32
CA MET A 1 20.17 30.76 -11.76
C MET A 1 21.14 29.59 -11.88
N ALA A 2 20.85 28.45 -11.26
CA ALA A 2 21.70 27.28 -11.44
C ALA A 2 21.69 26.88 -12.91
N ASN A 3 22.82 26.33 -13.40
CA ASN A 3 22.91 25.82 -14.76
C ASN A 3 21.98 24.59 -14.87
N LYS A 4 21.17 24.47 -15.93
CA LYS A 4 20.25 23.31 -16.13
C LYS A 4 20.97 21.96 -16.08
N ASN A 5 22.23 21.91 -16.53
CA ASN A 5 23.08 20.73 -16.40
C ASN A 5 23.36 20.39 -14.93
N GLN A 6 23.58 21.41 -14.10
CA GLN A 6 23.84 21.24 -12.67
C GLN A 6 22.58 20.74 -11.95
N GLU A 7 21.40 21.31 -12.23
CA GLU A 7 20.13 20.86 -11.65
C GLU A 7 19.84 19.39 -11.98
N TYR A 8 19.98 19.02 -13.25
CA TYR A 8 19.85 17.62 -13.69
C TYR A 8 20.84 16.71 -12.97
N THR A 9 22.09 17.16 -12.85
CA THR A 9 23.15 16.39 -12.22
C THR A 9 22.88 16.19 -10.73
N GLU A 10 22.49 17.24 -10.01
CA GLU A 10 22.16 17.16 -8.58
C GLU A 10 20.97 16.22 -8.34
N GLN A 11 20.01 16.19 -9.27
CA GLN A 11 18.83 15.34 -9.16
C GLN A 11 19.11 13.85 -9.45
N TYR A 12 20.04 13.53 -10.36
CA TYR A 12 20.18 12.16 -10.89
C TYR A 12 21.58 11.53 -10.71
N ALA A 13 22.52 12.21 -10.03
CA ALA A 13 23.86 11.67 -9.77
C ALA A 13 23.83 10.32 -9.04
N ASP A 14 22.94 10.15 -8.07
CA ASP A 14 22.86 8.91 -7.29
C ASP A 14 22.50 7.70 -8.16
N TYR A 15 21.60 7.88 -9.14
CA TYR A 15 21.28 6.82 -10.10
C TYR A 15 22.52 6.48 -10.95
N ALA A 16 23.20 7.48 -11.50
CA ALA A 16 24.40 7.26 -12.30
C ALA A 16 25.53 6.55 -11.52
N MET A 17 25.76 6.97 -10.27
CA MET A 17 26.74 6.33 -9.39
C MET A 17 26.34 4.90 -9.03
N ALA A 18 25.05 4.62 -8.83
CA ALA A 18 24.57 3.25 -8.64
C ALA A 18 24.84 2.39 -9.89
N GLN A 19 24.60 2.93 -11.10
CA GLN A 19 24.91 2.23 -12.34
C GLN A 19 26.41 2.00 -12.51
N MET A 20 27.25 2.94 -12.10
CA MET A 20 28.70 2.76 -12.11
C MET A 20 29.15 1.62 -11.20
N ARG A 21 28.69 1.57 -9.94
CA ARG A 21 29.00 0.48 -9.02
C ARG A 21 28.64 -0.90 -9.63
N ARG A 22 27.48 -0.97 -10.28
CA ARG A 22 26.91 -2.24 -10.77
C ARG A 22 27.46 -2.69 -12.11
N TYR A 23 27.55 -1.80 -13.08
CA TYR A 23 27.91 -2.15 -14.45
C TYR A 23 29.35 -1.76 -14.79
N GLY A 24 29.98 -0.89 -14.01
CA GLY A 24 31.31 -0.34 -14.31
C GLY A 24 31.27 0.75 -15.39
N ILE A 25 30.10 1.32 -15.67
CA ILE A 25 29.94 2.44 -16.61
C ILE A 25 30.26 3.73 -15.84
N PRO A 26 31.16 4.62 -16.32
CA PRO A 26 31.47 5.85 -15.60
C PRO A 26 30.20 6.67 -15.35
N ALA A 27 29.98 7.08 -14.10
CA ALA A 27 28.83 7.88 -13.71
C ALA A 27 28.77 9.20 -14.51
N SER A 28 29.94 9.79 -14.80
CA SER A 28 30.07 10.97 -15.65
C SER A 28 29.53 10.75 -17.07
N VAL A 29 29.77 9.58 -17.65
CA VAL A 29 29.30 9.22 -19.00
C VAL A 29 27.78 9.05 -18.98
N THR A 30 27.25 8.30 -18.00
CA THR A 30 25.79 8.11 -17.87
C THR A 30 25.07 9.45 -17.69
N LEU A 31 25.58 10.34 -16.83
CA LEU A 31 25.01 11.67 -16.63
C LEU A 31 25.08 12.54 -17.87
N ALA A 32 26.21 12.51 -18.59
CA ALA A 32 26.37 13.30 -19.80
C ALA A 32 25.45 12.84 -20.93
N GLN A 33 25.26 11.52 -21.10
CA GLN A 33 24.27 10.97 -22.02
C GLN A 33 22.87 11.38 -21.58
N GLY A 34 22.52 11.21 -20.31
CA GLY A 34 21.23 11.65 -19.77
C GLY A 34 20.96 13.12 -20.07
N ILE A 35 21.92 14.02 -19.84
CA ILE A 35 21.82 15.44 -20.16
C ILE A 35 21.56 15.68 -21.65
N LEU A 36 22.35 15.05 -22.52
CA LEU A 36 22.29 15.25 -23.97
C LEU A 36 20.97 14.73 -24.56
N GLU A 37 20.63 13.48 -24.27
CA GLU A 37 19.49 12.78 -24.87
C GLU A 37 18.14 13.31 -24.35
N SER A 38 18.09 13.76 -23.10
CA SER A 38 16.84 14.23 -22.48
C SER A 38 16.66 15.75 -22.52
N SER A 39 17.58 16.50 -23.15
CA SER A 39 17.61 17.96 -23.06
C SER A 39 17.57 18.42 -21.59
N ASN A 40 18.45 17.87 -20.76
CA ASN A 40 18.49 18.10 -19.31
C ASN A 40 17.18 17.73 -18.59
N GLY A 41 16.55 16.64 -19.00
CA GLY A 41 15.29 16.14 -18.43
C GLY A 41 14.06 16.93 -18.86
N GLN A 42 14.20 17.86 -19.81
CA GLN A 42 13.11 18.74 -20.25
C GLN A 42 12.44 18.28 -21.55
N SER A 43 12.97 17.26 -22.22
CA SER A 43 12.33 16.73 -23.42
C SER A 43 10.97 16.14 -23.05
N ARG A 44 10.00 16.21 -23.98
CA ARG A 44 8.67 15.64 -23.75
C ARG A 44 8.74 14.14 -23.45
N LEU A 45 9.65 13.44 -24.10
CA LEU A 45 9.90 12.02 -23.86
C LEU A 45 10.39 11.76 -22.43
N ALA A 46 11.34 12.55 -21.94
CA ALA A 46 11.85 12.42 -20.58
C ALA A 46 10.79 12.77 -19.53
N VAL A 47 10.04 13.85 -19.73
CA VAL A 47 9.02 14.31 -18.77
C VAL A 47 7.81 13.36 -18.71
N ASN A 48 7.34 12.87 -19.86
CA ASN A 48 6.11 12.08 -19.92
C ASN A 48 6.35 10.59 -19.68
N GLU A 49 7.48 10.06 -20.16
CA GLU A 49 7.76 8.62 -20.17
C GLU A 49 8.89 8.22 -19.22
N ASN A 50 9.47 9.18 -18.47
CA ASN A 50 10.69 8.98 -17.69
C ASN A 50 11.87 8.44 -18.51
N ASN A 51 11.85 8.57 -19.86
CA ASN A 51 12.85 7.99 -20.74
C ASN A 51 13.97 8.99 -21.06
N HIS A 52 15.04 8.93 -20.28
CA HIS A 52 16.13 9.91 -20.33
C HIS A 52 17.21 9.61 -21.37
N PHE A 53 17.16 8.45 -22.03
CA PHE A 53 18.22 7.97 -22.94
C PHE A 53 17.71 7.67 -24.35
N GLY A 54 16.45 8.02 -24.66
CA GLY A 54 15.88 7.82 -26.00
C GLY A 54 15.73 6.35 -26.40
N ILE A 55 15.56 5.42 -25.44
CA ILE A 55 15.50 3.98 -25.74
C ILE A 55 14.19 3.65 -26.44
N LYS A 56 14.28 3.09 -27.65
CA LYS A 56 13.14 2.63 -28.46
C LYS A 56 12.56 1.33 -27.87
N ALA A 57 11.24 1.21 -27.88
CA ALA A 57 10.54 0.01 -27.43
C ALA A 57 10.66 -1.09 -28.47
N THR A 58 11.44 -2.13 -28.16
CA THR A 58 11.63 -3.28 -29.04
C THR A 58 10.40 -4.20 -29.03
N PRO A 59 10.25 -5.10 -30.01
CA PRO A 59 9.20 -6.12 -29.98
C PRO A 59 9.20 -6.94 -28.69
N GLU A 60 10.38 -7.26 -28.16
CA GLU A 60 10.56 -8.03 -26.91
C GLU A 60 10.05 -7.24 -25.70
N TRP A 61 10.41 -5.96 -25.58
CA TRP A 61 9.90 -5.06 -24.54
C TRP A 61 8.37 -5.04 -24.50
N ILE A 62 7.74 -4.97 -25.68
CA ILE A 62 6.28 -4.96 -25.79
C ILE A 62 5.69 -6.33 -25.44
N ALA A 63 6.32 -7.42 -25.85
CA ALA A 63 5.89 -8.78 -25.55
C ALA A 63 5.94 -9.10 -24.05
N GLU A 64 6.89 -8.51 -23.33
CA GLU A 64 7.03 -8.60 -21.87
C GLU A 64 6.08 -7.65 -21.10
N GLY A 65 5.20 -6.92 -21.81
CA GLY A 65 4.22 -6.02 -21.21
C GLY A 65 4.75 -4.62 -20.89
N GLY A 66 5.93 -4.26 -21.41
CA GLY A 66 6.54 -2.94 -21.23
C GLY A 66 5.71 -1.81 -21.84
N ARG A 67 5.53 -0.72 -21.09
CA ARG A 67 4.81 0.48 -21.55
C ARG A 67 5.64 1.25 -22.59
N TYR A 68 4.96 1.94 -23.50
CA TYR A 68 5.63 2.79 -24.49
C TYR A 68 4.77 4.00 -24.86
N GLY A 69 5.44 5.09 -25.23
CA GLY A 69 4.81 6.27 -25.84
C GLY A 69 5.15 6.38 -27.33
N LEU A 70 4.30 7.08 -28.08
CA LEU A 70 4.51 7.33 -29.51
C LEU A 70 5.09 8.74 -29.72
N TYR A 71 6.28 8.79 -30.30
CA TYR A 71 7.00 10.02 -30.61
C TYR A 71 7.54 9.94 -32.03
N SER A 72 7.62 11.06 -32.73
CA SER A 72 8.24 11.11 -34.05
C SER A 72 9.69 11.51 -33.91
N ASP A 73 10.59 10.67 -34.42
CA ASP A 73 12.04 10.92 -34.46
C ASP A 73 12.52 10.77 -35.92
N ASP A 74 13.19 9.67 -36.28
CA ASP A 74 13.55 9.37 -37.67
C ASP A 74 12.33 9.04 -38.54
N LYS A 75 11.29 8.46 -37.92
CA LYS A 75 10.02 8.07 -38.54
C LYS A 75 8.85 8.59 -37.71
N PRO A 76 7.68 8.82 -38.33
CA PRO A 76 6.47 9.14 -37.58
C PRO A 76 6.03 7.96 -36.70
N ASN A 77 5.57 8.27 -35.49
CA ASN A 77 5.01 7.31 -34.53
C ASN A 77 5.94 6.16 -34.15
N GLU A 78 7.22 6.47 -33.90
CA GLU A 78 8.14 5.51 -33.30
C GLU A 78 7.78 5.26 -31.83
N LYS A 79 7.99 4.02 -31.40
CA LYS A 79 7.67 3.58 -30.04
C LYS A 79 8.90 3.75 -29.16
N PHE A 80 8.78 4.50 -28.08
CA PHE A 80 9.82 4.68 -27.07
C PHE A 80 9.37 4.09 -25.74
N CYS A 81 10.28 3.43 -25.03
CA CYS A 81 9.98 2.84 -23.72
C CYS A 81 9.45 3.90 -22.75
N SER A 82 8.54 3.47 -21.88
CA SER A 82 7.96 4.27 -20.80
C SER A 82 8.19 3.58 -19.47
N TYR A 83 8.65 4.35 -18.49
CA TYR A 83 9.16 3.83 -17.21
C TYR A 83 8.37 4.38 -16.01
N ASP A 84 8.32 3.62 -14.91
CA ASP A 84 7.69 4.06 -13.66
C ASP A 84 8.49 5.18 -12.98
N SER A 85 9.82 5.14 -13.11
CA SER A 85 10.72 6.16 -12.58
C SER A 85 11.88 6.47 -13.53
N VAL A 86 12.55 7.61 -13.30
CA VAL A 86 13.80 7.95 -13.99
C VAL A 86 14.88 6.89 -13.71
N GLY A 87 14.93 6.36 -12.48
CA GLY A 87 15.87 5.32 -12.09
C GLY A 87 15.75 4.06 -12.96
N ASP A 88 14.53 3.66 -13.34
CA ASP A 88 14.29 2.52 -14.21
C ASP A 88 14.83 2.75 -15.63
N SER A 89 14.81 3.99 -16.11
CA SER A 89 15.43 4.33 -17.40
C SER A 89 16.96 4.26 -17.36
N TYR A 90 17.58 4.64 -16.23
CA TYR A 90 19.02 4.49 -15.99
C TYR A 90 19.43 3.02 -15.91
N GLU A 91 18.57 2.21 -15.30
CA GLU A 91 18.75 0.77 -15.23
C GLU A 91 18.70 0.13 -16.62
N HIS A 92 17.64 0.42 -17.37
CA HIS A 92 17.46 -0.15 -18.70
C HIS A 92 18.59 0.28 -19.64
N HIS A 93 19.01 1.55 -19.57
CA HIS A 93 20.18 2.04 -20.32
C HIS A 93 21.46 1.26 -20.01
N SER A 94 21.76 1.06 -18.73
CA SER A 94 22.98 0.39 -18.31
C SER A 94 22.98 -1.10 -18.67
N ARG A 95 21.82 -1.75 -18.53
CA ARG A 95 21.59 -3.11 -18.99
C ARG A 95 21.72 -3.24 -20.51
N PHE A 96 21.12 -2.32 -21.27
CA PHE A 96 21.26 -2.26 -22.72
C PHE A 96 22.72 -2.18 -23.17
N LEU A 97 23.52 -1.31 -22.53
CA LEU A 97 24.95 -1.24 -22.81
C LEU A 97 25.68 -2.54 -22.43
N LYS A 98 25.35 -3.12 -21.27
CA LYS A 98 26.03 -4.32 -20.75
C LYS A 98 25.74 -5.58 -21.58
N GLU A 99 24.50 -5.79 -21.97
CA GLU A 99 24.03 -7.00 -22.64
C GLU A 99 24.30 -6.98 -24.14
N ASN A 100 24.43 -5.79 -24.73
CA ASN A 100 24.73 -5.66 -26.14
C ASN A 100 26.24 -5.78 -26.38
N SER A 101 26.64 -6.89 -27.00
CA SER A 101 28.04 -7.22 -27.29
C SER A 101 28.79 -6.15 -28.09
N ARG A 102 28.07 -5.27 -28.80
CA ARG A 102 28.66 -4.13 -29.51
C ARG A 102 29.44 -3.18 -28.60
N TYR A 103 29.01 -3.04 -27.34
CA TYR A 103 29.66 -2.16 -26.35
C TYR A 103 30.67 -2.90 -25.47
N ALA A 104 30.91 -4.20 -25.68
CA ALA A 104 31.77 -5.01 -24.82
C ALA A 104 33.18 -4.43 -24.63
N ARG A 105 33.73 -3.74 -25.64
CA ARG A 105 35.03 -3.06 -25.55
C ARG A 105 35.06 -1.97 -24.48
N CYS A 106 33.95 -1.26 -24.27
CA CYS A 106 33.89 -0.22 -23.24
C CYS A 106 34.07 -0.81 -21.85
N PHE A 107 33.50 -1.99 -21.59
CA PHE A 107 33.64 -2.70 -20.31
C PHE A 107 35.03 -3.31 -20.06
N SER A 108 35.96 -3.21 -21.02
CA SER A 108 37.38 -3.55 -20.80
C SER A 108 38.23 -2.36 -20.34
N LEU A 109 37.65 -1.15 -20.36
CA LEU A 109 38.28 0.08 -19.90
C LEU A 109 38.11 0.24 -18.39
N SER A 110 38.92 1.14 -17.80
CA SER A 110 38.72 1.53 -16.41
C SER A 110 37.35 2.21 -16.23
N PRO A 111 36.62 1.95 -15.13
CA PRO A 111 35.34 2.60 -14.84
C PRO A 111 35.39 4.13 -14.67
N ASP A 112 36.58 4.74 -14.62
CA ASP A 112 36.79 6.19 -14.59
C ASP A 112 37.41 6.75 -15.90
N ASP A 113 37.61 5.93 -16.93
CA ASP A 113 38.12 6.36 -18.25
C ASP A 113 36.98 6.89 -19.15
N TYR A 114 36.39 8.02 -18.76
CA TYR A 114 35.28 8.60 -19.52
C TYR A 114 35.65 8.93 -20.99
N LYS A 115 36.92 9.23 -21.28
CA LYS A 115 37.38 9.53 -22.65
C LYS A 115 37.39 8.28 -23.52
N GLY A 116 37.93 7.18 -23.00
CA GLY A 116 37.87 5.89 -23.69
C GLY A 116 36.41 5.41 -23.87
N TRP A 117 35.58 5.57 -22.84
CA TRP A 117 34.17 5.20 -22.88
C TRP A 117 33.38 5.99 -23.93
N THR A 118 33.49 7.32 -23.95
CA THR A 118 32.78 8.17 -24.94
C THR A 118 33.21 7.86 -26.37
N GLN A 119 34.51 7.64 -26.61
CA GLN A 119 35.00 7.21 -27.93
C GLN A 119 34.52 5.79 -28.30
N GLY A 120 34.44 4.89 -27.32
CA GLY A 120 33.93 3.54 -27.51
C GLY A 120 32.46 3.51 -27.91
N LEU A 121 31.64 4.33 -27.23
CA LEU A 121 30.20 4.49 -27.54
C LEU A 121 29.97 5.05 -28.95
N GLU A 122 30.72 6.07 -29.34
CA GLU A 122 30.65 6.63 -30.70
C GLU A 122 31.07 5.60 -31.76
N LYS A 123 32.19 4.90 -31.56
CA LYS A 123 32.66 3.84 -32.48
C LYS A 123 31.68 2.66 -32.57
N ALA A 124 30.97 2.37 -31.49
CA ALA A 124 29.90 1.37 -31.45
C ALA A 124 28.58 1.90 -32.08
N GLY A 125 28.52 3.15 -32.52
CA GLY A 125 27.34 3.70 -33.15
C GLY A 125 26.14 3.82 -32.22
N TYR A 126 26.38 4.29 -30.97
CA TYR A 126 25.30 4.68 -30.07
C TYR A 126 24.48 5.84 -30.65
N ALA A 127 25.14 6.78 -31.33
CA ALA A 127 24.53 7.88 -32.07
C ALA A 127 25.03 7.90 -33.53
N THR A 128 24.21 8.42 -34.44
CA THR A 128 24.48 8.45 -35.90
C THR A 128 25.26 9.68 -36.36
N GLY A 129 25.33 10.74 -35.54
CA GLY A 129 26.07 11.97 -35.84
C GLY A 129 27.56 11.87 -35.52
N GLY A 130 28.41 12.49 -36.35
CA GLY A 130 29.80 12.72 -35.97
C GLY A 130 29.89 13.72 -34.81
N HIS A 131 30.89 13.56 -33.91
CA HIS A 131 31.14 14.39 -32.72
C HIS A 131 30.32 14.05 -31.47
N TYR A 132 29.77 12.84 -31.38
CA TYR A 132 29.09 12.38 -30.18
C TYR A 132 30.05 12.30 -29.00
N ALA A 133 31.24 11.71 -29.20
CA ALA A 133 32.24 11.60 -28.15
C ALA A 133 32.70 12.97 -27.65
N ASP A 134 32.98 13.90 -28.57
CA ASP A 134 33.40 15.28 -28.25
C ASP A 134 32.32 16.02 -27.46
N SER A 135 31.04 15.81 -27.80
CA SER A 135 29.90 16.44 -27.12
C SER A 135 29.77 15.95 -25.68
N LEU A 136 29.85 14.63 -25.46
CA LEU A 136 29.82 14.05 -24.13
C LEU A 136 31.02 14.51 -23.29
N GLN A 137 32.25 14.48 -23.85
CA GLN A 137 33.44 14.94 -23.14
C GLN A 137 33.33 16.41 -22.72
N ARG A 138 32.80 17.26 -23.61
CA ARG A 138 32.55 18.68 -23.29
C ARG A 138 31.55 18.83 -22.14
N ILE A 139 30.44 18.09 -22.14
CA ILE A 139 29.46 18.11 -21.05
C ILE A 139 30.10 17.66 -19.75
N ILE A 140 30.86 16.56 -19.77
CA ILE A 140 31.55 16.02 -18.59
C ILE A 140 32.52 17.06 -18.00
N GLU A 141 33.37 17.66 -18.84
CA GLU A 141 34.41 18.58 -18.42
C GLU A 141 33.85 19.92 -17.94
N GLN A 142 32.87 20.50 -18.65
CA GLN A 142 32.27 21.78 -18.26
C GLN A 142 31.44 21.70 -16.97
N ASN A 143 30.90 20.53 -16.65
CA ASN A 143 30.06 20.33 -15.46
C ASN A 143 30.81 19.58 -14.33
N GLY A 144 32.09 19.26 -14.52
CA GLY A 144 32.92 18.58 -13.53
C GLY A 144 32.38 17.21 -13.11
N LEU A 145 31.75 16.47 -14.02
CA LEU A 145 31.04 15.23 -13.70
C LEU A 145 31.97 14.09 -13.25
N GLN A 146 33.26 14.17 -13.58
CA GLN A 146 34.28 13.20 -13.15
C GLN A 146 34.42 13.11 -11.62
N LYS A 147 33.89 14.09 -10.88
CA LYS A 147 33.85 14.03 -9.41
C LYS A 147 33.08 12.81 -8.91
N TYR A 148 32.01 12.40 -9.61
CA TYR A 148 31.20 11.24 -9.24
C TYR A 148 31.94 9.93 -9.52
N ASP A 149 32.68 9.87 -10.63
CA ASP A 149 33.53 8.71 -10.94
C ASP A 149 34.56 8.49 -9.82
N ARG A 150 35.28 9.55 -9.43
CA ARG A 150 36.26 9.49 -8.34
C ARG A 150 35.64 9.06 -7.01
N GLN A 151 34.45 9.57 -6.69
CA GLN A 151 33.74 9.21 -5.47
C GLN A 151 33.39 7.73 -5.44
N VAL A 152 32.88 7.18 -6.55
CA VAL A 152 32.57 5.74 -6.65
C VAL A 152 33.84 4.90 -6.62
N MET A 153 34.91 5.29 -7.32
CA MET A 153 36.19 4.56 -7.30
C MET A 153 36.75 4.47 -5.88
N GLN A 154 36.78 5.59 -5.14
CA GLN A 154 37.23 5.62 -3.74
C GLN A 154 36.33 4.78 -2.83
N GLU A 155 35.01 4.83 -3.02
CA GLU A 155 34.06 4.02 -2.26
C GLU A 155 34.30 2.51 -2.49
N MET A 156 34.44 2.09 -3.74
CA MET A 156 34.64 0.68 -4.09
C MET A 156 35.98 0.16 -3.56
N GLU A 157 37.04 0.97 -3.64
CA GLU A 157 38.35 0.66 -3.07
C GLU A 157 38.29 0.53 -1.55
N THR A 158 37.71 1.51 -0.85
CA THR A 158 37.60 1.51 0.62
C THR A 158 36.75 0.36 1.16
N GLN A 159 35.70 -0.04 0.42
CA GLN A 159 34.84 -1.17 0.78
C GLN A 159 35.38 -2.52 0.30
N GLY A 160 36.50 -2.57 -0.42
CA GLY A 160 37.05 -3.79 -1.00
C GLY A 160 36.13 -4.46 -2.03
N LYS A 161 35.22 -3.70 -2.64
CA LYS A 161 34.23 -4.19 -3.60
C LYS A 161 34.78 -4.13 -5.02
N ARG A 162 34.31 -5.04 -5.86
CA ARG A 162 34.60 -5.05 -7.31
C ARG A 162 33.38 -4.58 -8.07
N PHE A 163 33.60 -3.92 -9.19
CA PHE A 163 32.52 -3.58 -10.12
C PHE A 163 31.93 -4.84 -10.74
N GLY A 164 30.63 -4.83 -11.01
CA GLY A 164 29.93 -5.95 -11.64
C GLY A 164 28.61 -6.28 -10.95
N VAL A 165 27.71 -6.88 -11.73
CA VAL A 165 26.34 -7.20 -11.30
C VAL A 165 26.33 -8.30 -10.22
N GLU A 166 27.29 -9.22 -10.27
CA GLU A 166 27.42 -10.29 -9.28
C GLU A 166 27.80 -9.75 -7.89
N GLU A 167 28.75 -8.82 -7.85
CA GLU A 167 29.29 -8.23 -6.62
C GLU A 167 28.43 -7.06 -6.12
N ASN A 168 27.67 -6.44 -7.01
CA ASN A 168 26.74 -5.35 -6.72
C ASN A 168 25.41 -5.62 -7.46
N PRO A 169 24.57 -6.53 -6.95
CA PRO A 169 23.27 -6.79 -7.56
C PRO A 169 22.39 -5.54 -7.52
N LEU A 170 21.40 -5.48 -8.43
CA LEU A 170 20.33 -4.49 -8.32
C LEU A 170 19.65 -4.73 -6.98
N ARG A 171 19.89 -3.84 -6.01
CA ARG A 171 18.89 -3.63 -4.97
C ARG A 171 17.76 -2.95 -5.71
N GLU A 172 16.59 -3.59 -5.77
CA GLU A 172 15.38 -3.00 -6.36
C GLU A 172 15.39 -1.51 -6.04
N VAL A 173 15.22 -0.68 -7.06
CA VAL A 173 15.12 0.78 -6.91
C VAL A 173 13.83 1.05 -6.15
N GLY A 174 13.90 0.87 -4.84
CA GLY A 174 12.89 1.17 -3.85
C GLY A 174 13.57 1.93 -2.73
N ASN A 175 14.32 2.98 -3.08
CA ASN A 175 15.02 3.90 -2.18
C ASN A 175 16.02 3.24 -1.20
N THR A 176 17.11 3.93 -0.87
CA THR A 176 17.49 3.92 0.55
C THR A 176 16.41 4.74 1.26
N VAL A 177 15.24 4.13 1.47
CA VAL A 177 14.26 4.72 2.36
C VAL A 177 14.88 4.54 3.72
N ASP A 178 15.30 5.65 4.32
CA ASP A 178 15.72 5.63 5.71
C ASP A 178 14.53 5.26 6.63
N TYR A 179 13.30 5.40 6.11
CA TYR A 179 12.05 5.22 6.83
C TYR A 179 10.96 4.59 5.95
N SER A 180 10.13 3.72 6.55
CA SER A 180 8.93 3.15 5.95
C SER A 180 7.83 3.02 6.99
N PHE A 181 6.58 2.92 6.56
CA PHE A 181 5.47 2.53 7.42
C PHE A 181 5.45 1.02 7.66
N PRO A 182 4.85 0.54 8.76
CA PRO A 182 4.96 -0.85 9.19
C PRO A 182 4.23 -1.87 8.28
N VAL A 183 3.41 -1.37 7.35
CA VAL A 183 2.65 -2.17 6.37
C VAL A 183 2.75 -1.49 5.01
N GLU A 184 2.96 -2.29 3.97
CA GLU A 184 3.08 -1.81 2.58
C GLU A 184 1.73 -1.36 2.01
N ARG A 185 1.51 -0.05 1.86
CA ARG A 185 0.30 0.56 1.28
C ARG A 185 0.67 1.67 0.30
N LYS A 186 -0.15 1.99 -0.71
CA LYS A 186 0.12 3.18 -1.56
C LYS A 186 -0.49 4.45 -0.98
N GLU A 187 -1.75 4.40 -0.52
CA GLU A 187 -2.48 5.60 -0.09
C GLU A 187 -2.55 5.86 1.42
N PHE A 188 -2.99 4.88 2.22
CA PHE A 188 -3.19 5.09 3.66
C PHE A 188 -3.17 3.79 4.48
N LEU A 189 -2.91 3.93 5.78
CA LEU A 189 -3.14 2.89 6.79
C LEU A 189 -4.54 3.07 7.40
N PHE A 190 -5.37 2.04 7.33
CA PHE A 190 -6.66 2.04 8.03
C PHE A 190 -6.48 1.53 9.47
N VAL A 191 -6.65 2.43 10.44
CA VAL A 191 -6.53 2.12 11.87
C VAL A 191 -7.92 1.85 12.43
N THR A 192 -8.17 0.58 12.78
CA THR A 192 -9.41 0.14 13.42
C THR A 192 -9.43 0.51 14.90
N SER A 193 -8.26 0.53 15.54
CA SER A 193 -8.14 0.95 16.94
C SER A 193 -6.91 1.80 17.23
N PRO A 194 -7.06 3.05 17.71
CA PRO A 194 -5.95 3.92 18.05
C PRO A 194 -5.36 3.59 19.44
N PHE A 195 -4.21 4.17 19.76
CA PHE A 195 -3.58 4.12 21.07
C PHE A 195 -4.40 4.89 22.13
N GLY A 196 -4.48 4.37 23.35
CA GLY A 196 -5.19 5.01 24.46
C GLY A 196 -6.21 4.11 25.17
N LEU A 197 -6.98 4.68 26.09
CA LEU A 197 -8.03 3.97 26.80
C LEU A 197 -9.19 3.63 25.84
N ARG A 198 -9.58 2.36 25.81
CA ARG A 198 -10.73 1.87 25.04
C ARG A 198 -11.46 0.75 25.75
N GLN A 199 -12.71 0.53 25.37
CA GLN A 199 -13.41 -0.71 25.71
C GLN A 199 -12.79 -1.87 24.93
N ASP A 200 -12.44 -2.94 25.64
CA ASP A 200 -11.90 -4.15 25.04
C ASP A 200 -12.98 -4.85 24.20
N PRO A 201 -12.73 -5.14 22.91
CA PRO A 201 -13.74 -5.73 22.02
C PRO A 201 -14.30 -7.08 22.47
N ALA A 202 -13.55 -7.83 23.29
CA ALA A 202 -13.93 -9.18 23.68
C ALA A 202 -14.70 -9.25 25.01
N ASP A 203 -14.64 -8.23 25.88
CA ASP A 203 -15.42 -8.22 27.15
C ASP A 203 -15.98 -6.86 27.58
N GLY A 204 -15.82 -5.81 26.77
CA GLY A 204 -16.38 -4.47 26.99
C GLY A 204 -15.72 -3.66 28.11
N LYS A 205 -14.68 -4.19 28.76
CA LYS A 205 -14.01 -3.50 29.88
C LYS A 205 -13.01 -2.47 29.36
N GLU A 206 -12.92 -1.32 30.03
CA GLU A 206 -11.90 -0.33 29.69
C GLU A 206 -10.48 -0.85 29.98
N ARG A 207 -9.62 -0.79 28.96
CA ARG A 207 -8.20 -1.15 29.04
C ARG A 207 -7.36 -0.16 28.24
N MET A 208 -6.12 0.03 28.66
CA MET A 208 -5.13 0.82 27.92
C MET A 208 -4.65 0.02 26.71
N HIS A 209 -4.84 0.58 25.52
CA HIS A 209 -4.31 0.05 24.27
C HIS A 209 -2.92 0.64 24.02
N THR A 210 -1.88 -0.19 24.13
CA THR A 210 -0.46 0.23 24.05
C THR A 210 0.11 0.24 22.62
N GLY A 211 -0.75 0.29 21.61
CA GLY A 211 -0.38 0.30 20.20
C GLY A 211 -1.50 0.84 19.33
N ILE A 212 -1.38 0.65 18.01
CA ILE A 212 -2.46 0.85 17.05
C ILE A 212 -2.77 -0.47 16.35
N ASP A 213 -4.03 -0.71 16.06
CA ASP A 213 -4.49 -1.85 15.27
C ASP A 213 -4.71 -1.37 13.84
N ILE A 214 -3.86 -1.83 12.92
CA ILE A 214 -3.93 -1.52 11.48
C ILE A 214 -4.60 -2.70 10.79
N ARG A 215 -5.69 -2.45 10.06
CA ARG A 215 -6.35 -3.52 9.30
C ARG A 215 -5.39 -4.11 8.27
N CYS A 216 -5.35 -5.44 8.22
CA CYS A 216 -4.56 -6.17 7.24
C CYS A 216 -5.31 -7.36 6.64
N ASP A 217 -4.83 -7.87 5.51
CA ASP A 217 -5.30 -9.10 4.85
C ASP A 217 -4.12 -9.84 4.20
N GLY A 218 -3.31 -10.52 5.02
CA GLY A 218 -2.09 -11.20 4.61
C GLY A 218 -0.96 -10.27 4.16
N ASP A 219 -1.07 -8.97 4.50
CA ASP A 219 -0.19 -7.91 4.02
C ASP A 219 1.25 -8.07 4.50
N THR A 220 2.17 -7.60 3.67
CA THR A 220 3.61 -7.53 3.97
C THR A 220 3.86 -6.56 5.12
N VAL A 221 4.53 -7.04 6.16
CA VAL A 221 4.95 -6.25 7.31
C VAL A 221 6.40 -5.82 7.13
N LEU A 222 6.69 -4.54 7.33
CA LEU A 222 7.96 -3.90 6.99
C LEU A 222 8.70 -3.32 8.20
N ALA A 223 10.03 -3.33 8.13
CA ALA A 223 10.88 -2.56 9.03
C ALA A 223 10.68 -1.06 8.80
N THR A 224 10.54 -0.30 9.88
CA THR A 224 10.15 1.12 9.81
C THR A 224 11.33 2.07 9.65
N GLU A 225 12.54 1.67 10.01
CA GLU A 225 13.76 2.47 9.81
C GLU A 225 14.94 1.63 9.34
N LYS A 226 15.97 2.30 8.82
CA LYS A 226 17.26 1.68 8.52
C LYS A 226 18.02 1.23 9.77
N ASP A 227 18.95 0.31 9.57
CA ASP A 227 19.88 -0.19 10.60
C ASP A 227 19.19 -0.74 11.86
N GLY A 228 17.99 -1.28 11.70
CA GLY A 228 17.23 -1.91 12.78
C GLY A 228 17.87 -3.23 13.22
N LYS A 229 17.85 -3.51 14.52
CA LYS A 229 18.27 -4.81 15.07
C LYS A 229 17.07 -5.59 15.55
N VAL A 230 16.90 -6.82 15.08
CA VAL A 230 15.85 -7.71 15.59
C VAL A 230 16.25 -8.19 16.99
N VAL A 231 15.53 -7.75 18.02
CA VAL A 231 15.85 -8.05 19.43
C VAL A 231 14.99 -9.14 20.03
N ALA A 232 13.81 -9.40 19.47
CA ALA A 232 12.95 -10.49 19.90
C ALA A 232 12.13 -11.05 18.73
N VAL A 233 12.06 -12.37 18.65
CA VAL A 233 11.09 -13.09 17.80
C VAL A 233 10.40 -14.10 18.70
N LYS A 234 9.08 -14.06 18.74
CA LYS A 234 8.25 -15.07 19.39
C LYS A 234 7.50 -15.80 18.29
N ASP A 235 7.83 -17.06 18.11
CA ASP A 235 7.15 -17.96 17.18
C ASP A 235 6.85 -19.28 17.90
N LYS A 236 5.77 -19.29 18.71
CA LYS A 236 5.35 -20.45 19.49
C LYS A 236 4.22 -21.25 18.79
N GLY A 237 4.19 -21.28 17.46
CA GLY A 237 3.20 -22.04 16.70
C GLY A 237 1.74 -21.57 16.90
N HIS A 238 0.77 -22.49 16.81
CA HIS A 238 -0.69 -22.23 16.86
C HIS A 238 -1.23 -21.78 18.24
N ALA A 239 -0.38 -21.43 19.21
CA ALA A 239 -0.83 -20.90 20.48
C ALA A 239 -1.37 -19.47 20.27
N PRO A 240 -2.61 -19.19 20.67
CA PRO A 240 -3.25 -17.92 20.34
C PRO A 240 -2.56 -16.77 21.11
N GLY A 241 -2.33 -15.64 20.42
CA GLY A 241 -1.70 -14.41 20.90
C GLY A 241 -0.26 -14.13 20.47
N ASN A 242 0.51 -15.07 19.91
CA ASN A 242 1.95 -15.09 20.22
C ASN A 242 2.97 -14.96 19.09
N LYS A 243 2.57 -14.85 17.82
CA LYS A 243 3.54 -14.53 16.76
C LYS A 243 3.82 -13.04 16.75
N SER A 244 5.03 -12.69 17.21
CA SER A 244 5.46 -11.30 17.30
C SER A 244 6.94 -11.15 17.04
N LEU A 245 7.30 -9.94 16.65
CA LEU A 245 8.64 -9.51 16.32
C LEU A 245 8.88 -8.14 16.95
N THR A 246 10.06 -7.91 17.50
CA THR A 246 10.49 -6.59 17.98
C THR A 246 11.79 -6.19 17.31
N VAL A 247 11.78 -5.02 16.69
CA VAL A 247 12.95 -4.37 16.08
C VAL A 247 13.34 -3.15 16.92
N GLU A 248 14.61 -3.03 17.24
CA GLU A 248 15.20 -1.93 18.00
C GLU A 248 16.02 -1.02 17.08
N TYR A 249 15.77 0.28 17.19
CA TYR A 249 16.47 1.35 16.47
C TYR A 249 17.20 2.23 17.47
N THR A 250 18.51 2.37 17.33
CA THR A 250 19.34 3.20 18.23
C THR A 250 19.34 4.64 17.75
N ARG A 251 19.19 5.60 18.67
CA ARG A 251 19.22 7.04 18.40
C ARG A 251 20.60 7.64 18.71
N PRO A 252 20.98 8.77 18.06
CA PRO A 252 22.25 9.44 18.31
C PRO A 252 22.46 9.91 19.76
N ASP A 253 21.38 10.19 20.48
CA ASP A 253 21.40 10.60 21.90
C ASP A 253 21.55 9.42 22.88
N GLY A 254 21.74 8.20 22.37
CA GLY A 254 21.85 6.98 23.17
C GLY A 254 20.50 6.39 23.60
N SER A 255 19.39 7.06 23.30
CA SER A 255 18.04 6.48 23.45
C SER A 255 17.78 5.44 22.36
N LYS A 256 16.70 4.68 22.53
CA LYS A 256 16.28 3.65 21.57
C LYS A 256 14.78 3.67 21.37
N VAL A 257 14.36 3.25 20.18
CA VAL A 257 12.95 3.00 19.86
C VAL A 257 12.79 1.52 19.56
N GLN A 258 11.84 0.88 20.23
CA GLN A 258 11.45 -0.50 19.96
C GLN A 258 10.08 -0.53 19.29
N CYS A 259 10.03 -1.06 18.07
CA CYS A 259 8.80 -1.31 17.34
C CYS A 259 8.44 -2.78 17.48
N THR A 260 7.26 -3.06 18.02
CA THR A 260 6.73 -4.42 18.19
C THR A 260 5.59 -4.66 17.22
N TYR A 261 5.69 -5.74 16.46
CA TYR A 261 4.74 -6.20 15.46
C TYR A 261 4.09 -7.47 16.01
N MET A 262 2.77 -7.45 16.23
CA MET A 262 2.02 -8.57 16.81
C MET A 262 0.94 -9.09 15.86
N HIS A 263 0.41 -10.27 16.18
CA HIS A 263 -0.59 -10.98 15.38
C HIS A 263 -0.10 -11.45 14.00
N LEU A 264 1.21 -11.59 13.82
CA LEU A 264 1.81 -12.01 12.55
C LEU A 264 1.37 -13.44 12.17
N GLY A 265 1.13 -13.69 10.88
CA GLY A 265 0.94 -15.05 10.34
C GLY A 265 2.28 -15.74 10.03
N GLU A 266 3.22 -14.94 9.52
CA GLU A 266 4.56 -15.37 9.10
C GLU A 266 5.62 -14.39 9.65
N VAL A 267 6.77 -14.91 10.08
CA VAL A 267 7.95 -14.12 10.40
C VAL A 267 9.08 -14.56 9.47
N SER A 268 9.69 -13.62 8.77
CA SER A 268 10.73 -13.87 7.75
C SER A 268 12.15 -13.57 8.25
N VAL A 269 12.30 -13.14 9.52
CA VAL A 269 13.57 -12.76 10.15
C VAL A 269 13.76 -13.45 11.51
N LYS A 270 14.99 -13.49 12.03
CA LYS A 270 15.31 -14.07 13.35
C LYS A 270 15.98 -13.04 14.28
N ALA A 271 15.93 -13.31 15.58
CA ALA A 271 16.63 -12.50 16.57
C ALA A 271 18.13 -12.42 16.26
N GLY A 272 18.67 -11.20 16.30
CA GLY A 272 20.05 -10.87 15.93
C GLY A 272 20.23 -10.35 14.51
N ASP A 273 19.25 -10.52 13.62
CA ASP A 273 19.34 -9.98 12.25
C ASP A 273 19.35 -8.44 12.25
N THR A 274 20.07 -7.87 11.29
CA THR A 274 19.98 -6.44 10.96
C THR A 274 19.03 -6.26 9.77
N VAL A 275 18.13 -5.30 9.88
CA VAL A 275 17.10 -5.02 8.87
C VAL A 275 17.16 -3.57 8.41
N GLN A 276 16.82 -3.33 7.16
CA GLN A 276 16.76 -2.00 6.55
C GLN A 276 15.32 -1.51 6.44
N ALA A 277 15.09 -0.20 6.36
CA ALA A 277 13.72 0.31 6.23
C ALA A 277 13.08 -0.22 4.93
N GLY A 278 11.79 -0.56 5.01
CA GLY A 278 11.08 -1.19 3.91
C GLY A 278 11.41 -2.68 3.71
N GLN A 279 12.36 -3.25 4.45
CA GLN A 279 12.62 -4.68 4.37
C GLN A 279 11.44 -5.48 4.93
N LYS A 280 11.02 -6.51 4.20
CA LYS A 280 10.02 -7.48 4.66
C LYS A 280 10.49 -8.17 5.95
N LEU A 281 9.67 -8.03 6.99
CA LEU A 281 9.83 -8.68 8.28
C LEU A 281 8.96 -9.94 8.42
N GLY A 282 7.86 -10.00 7.69
CA GLY A 282 6.87 -11.07 7.78
C GLY A 282 5.58 -10.73 7.05
N ARG A 283 4.51 -11.43 7.41
CA ARG A 283 3.14 -11.13 6.99
C ARG A 283 2.23 -11.00 8.20
N SER A 284 1.28 -10.09 8.10
CA SER A 284 0.16 -9.99 9.03
C SER A 284 -0.65 -11.30 9.06
N GLY A 285 -1.46 -11.44 10.10
CA GLY A 285 -2.26 -12.64 10.31
C GLY A 285 -3.33 -12.41 11.37
N ASN A 286 -4.08 -13.47 11.67
CA ASN A 286 -5.09 -13.47 12.72
C ASN A 286 -4.70 -14.41 13.88
N THR A 287 -3.50 -14.21 14.43
CA THR A 287 -2.97 -15.15 15.45
C THR A 287 -3.32 -14.78 16.88
N GLY A 288 -4.16 -13.78 17.14
CA GLY A 288 -4.54 -13.37 18.51
C GLY A 288 -5.67 -14.21 19.15
N THR A 289 -5.75 -14.24 20.48
CA THR A 289 -6.84 -14.91 21.24
C THR A 289 -8.14 -14.12 21.28
N ARG A 290 -8.07 -12.81 21.02
CA ARG A 290 -9.14 -11.83 21.26
C ARG A 290 -9.28 -10.90 20.06
N THR A 291 -9.22 -11.48 18.86
CA THR A 291 -9.21 -10.74 17.60
C THR A 291 -10.50 -11.05 16.83
N THR A 292 -11.14 -10.01 16.31
CA THR A 292 -12.39 -10.09 15.53
C THR A 292 -12.14 -10.20 14.02
N GLY A 293 -10.89 -9.98 13.61
CA GLY A 293 -10.43 -10.03 12.22
C GLY A 293 -8.92 -9.86 12.15
N GLU A 294 -8.36 -10.07 10.96
CA GLU A 294 -6.94 -9.93 10.71
C GLU A 294 -6.47 -8.47 10.80
N HIS A 295 -5.42 -8.22 11.56
CA HIS A 295 -4.80 -6.91 11.72
C HIS A 295 -3.37 -7.03 12.21
N LEU A 296 -2.56 -5.99 11.96
CA LEU A 296 -1.29 -5.79 12.62
C LEU A 296 -1.51 -4.92 13.87
N HIS A 297 -1.22 -5.47 15.04
CA HIS A 297 -1.05 -4.64 16.24
C HIS A 297 0.39 -4.12 16.28
N PHE A 298 0.55 -2.81 16.11
CA PHE A 298 1.83 -2.12 16.06
C PHE A 298 2.04 -1.27 17.31
N GLY A 299 3.00 -1.67 18.15
CA GLY A 299 3.36 -0.99 19.39
C GLY A 299 4.71 -0.29 19.27
N VAL A 300 4.85 0.87 19.93
CA VAL A 300 6.10 1.63 19.97
C VAL A 300 6.48 1.91 21.42
N ARG A 301 7.73 1.61 21.77
CA ARG A 301 8.29 1.89 23.09
C ARG A 301 9.57 2.70 22.96
N GLN A 302 9.64 3.82 23.67
CA GLN A 302 10.86 4.59 23.84
C GLN A 302 11.64 4.04 25.04
N ILE A 303 12.94 3.86 24.88
CA ILE A 303 13.91 3.56 25.93
C ILE A 303 14.86 4.75 26.00
N TYR A 304 14.88 5.46 27.13
CA TYR A 304 15.76 6.61 27.32
C TYR A 304 17.18 6.17 27.69
N ALA A 305 18.14 7.07 27.57
CA ALA A 305 19.55 6.79 27.88
C ALA A 305 19.79 6.36 29.34
N ASP A 306 18.91 6.76 30.26
CA ASP A 306 18.92 6.35 31.67
C ASP A 306 18.30 4.96 31.93
N GLY A 307 17.81 4.29 30.87
CA GLY A 307 17.18 2.98 30.93
C GLY A 307 15.68 3.01 31.25
N THR A 308 15.08 4.17 31.52
CA THR A 308 13.63 4.29 31.70
C THR A 308 12.91 4.03 30.38
N GLN A 309 11.68 3.51 30.45
CA GLN A 309 10.92 3.09 29.27
C GLN A 309 9.49 3.59 29.33
N ARG A 310 8.91 3.92 28.17
CA ARG A 310 7.52 4.36 28.04
C ARG A 310 6.93 3.91 26.72
N ASP A 311 5.70 3.42 26.76
CA ASP A 311 4.91 3.21 25.53
C ASP A 311 4.50 4.56 24.94
N VAL A 312 4.77 4.72 23.65
CA VAL A 312 4.52 5.95 22.88
C VAL A 312 3.34 5.68 21.97
N ASP A 313 2.49 6.69 21.76
CA ASP A 313 1.47 6.63 20.72
C ASP A 313 2.15 6.38 19.35
N PRO A 314 1.91 5.23 18.70
CA PRO A 314 2.51 4.95 17.40
C PRO A 314 2.19 6.01 16.35
N ALA A 315 1.06 6.72 16.43
CA ALA A 315 0.78 7.83 15.52
C ALA A 315 1.79 8.98 15.65
N ALA A 316 2.34 9.23 16.85
CA ALA A 316 3.39 10.21 17.05
C ALA A 316 4.70 9.77 16.37
N TYR A 317 5.06 8.50 16.56
CA TYR A 317 6.24 7.90 15.92
C TYR A 317 6.11 7.87 14.39
N LEU A 318 4.95 7.45 13.88
CA LEU A 318 4.67 7.43 12.44
C LEU A 318 4.71 8.84 11.84
N ALA A 319 4.27 9.87 12.56
CA ALA A 319 4.39 11.26 12.10
C ALA A 319 5.85 11.72 12.02
N GLU A 320 6.68 11.34 12.99
CA GLU A 320 8.12 11.61 13.00
C GLU A 320 8.82 10.97 11.80
N ILE A 321 8.65 9.66 11.59
CA ILE A 321 9.30 8.95 10.48
C ILE A 321 8.72 9.38 9.12
N ALA A 322 7.44 9.76 9.06
CA ALA A 322 6.86 10.32 7.85
C ALA A 322 7.49 11.65 7.46
N GLN A 323 7.74 12.53 8.44
CA GLN A 323 8.44 13.79 8.21
C GLN A 323 9.88 13.54 7.75
N LYS A 324 10.61 12.64 8.42
CA LYS A 324 12.01 12.32 8.09
C LYS A 324 12.17 11.59 6.75
N GLY A 325 11.23 10.72 6.41
CA GLY A 325 11.24 9.93 5.18
C GLY A 325 10.44 10.51 4.02
N HIS A 326 9.90 11.73 4.17
CA HIS A 326 8.99 12.35 3.19
C HIS A 326 7.80 11.44 2.78
N ILE A 327 7.29 10.63 3.71
CA ILE A 327 6.19 9.70 3.47
C ILE A 327 4.86 10.48 3.42
N LYS A 328 4.12 10.33 2.32
CA LYS A 328 2.84 11.03 2.08
C LYS A 328 1.60 10.22 2.48
N GLN A 329 1.77 8.95 2.86
CA GLN A 329 0.68 8.09 3.29
C GLN A 329 -0.05 8.68 4.50
N GLN A 330 -1.37 8.57 4.52
CA GLN A 330 -2.18 8.99 5.68
C GLN A 330 -2.36 7.83 6.66
N VAL A 331 -2.62 8.14 7.93
CA VAL A 331 -2.99 7.13 8.94
C VAL A 331 -4.39 7.47 9.43
N LEU A 332 -5.39 6.76 8.91
CA LEU A 332 -6.79 7.17 9.04
C LEU A 332 -7.52 6.33 10.07
N HIS A 333 -8.19 6.99 11.01
CA HIS A 333 -9.15 6.41 11.94
C HIS A 333 -10.43 7.24 11.92
N ASN A 334 -11.57 6.61 11.64
CA ASN A 334 -12.87 7.29 11.50
C ASN A 334 -12.80 8.52 10.57
N GLY A 335 -12.09 8.39 9.44
CA GLY A 335 -11.91 9.47 8.46
C GLY A 335 -11.06 10.66 8.92
N ASN A 336 -10.39 10.55 10.07
CA ASN A 336 -9.47 11.55 10.61
C ASN A 336 -8.02 11.05 10.46
N ASP A 337 -7.12 11.93 10.02
CA ASP A 337 -5.68 11.65 9.95
C ASP A 337 -5.04 11.76 11.35
N LEU A 338 -4.59 10.63 11.88
CA LEU A 338 -3.97 10.53 13.20
C LEU A 338 -2.64 11.28 13.27
N LEU A 339 -1.93 11.44 12.15
CA LEU A 339 -0.62 12.12 12.11
C LEU A 339 -0.75 13.64 12.21
N ALA A 340 -1.91 14.19 11.83
CA ALA A 340 -2.13 15.64 11.73
C ALA A 340 -1.89 16.37 13.06
N ARG A 341 -2.16 15.72 14.20
CA ARG A 341 -1.95 16.30 15.54
C ARG A 341 -0.47 16.45 15.93
N TYR A 342 0.44 15.82 15.17
CA TYR A 342 1.88 15.76 15.46
C TYR A 342 2.72 16.51 14.41
N LYS A 343 2.12 16.97 13.31
CA LYS A 343 2.78 17.86 12.33
C LYS A 343 2.81 19.27 12.92
N GLY A 344 4.01 19.82 13.14
CA GLY A 344 4.23 21.09 13.86
C GLY A 344 3.48 22.31 13.31
N THR A 345 3.48 23.37 14.11
CA THR A 345 2.70 24.62 14.05
C THR A 345 2.68 25.45 12.76
N GLU A 346 3.34 25.04 11.66
CA GLU A 346 3.34 25.79 10.39
C GLU A 346 2.24 25.37 9.40
N GLU A 347 1.54 24.25 9.65
CA GLU A 347 0.35 23.81 8.87
C GLU A 347 -0.91 23.68 9.75
N ASN A 348 -0.99 24.46 10.84
CA ASN A 348 -2.18 24.49 11.70
C ASN A 348 -3.34 25.27 11.07
N ALA A 349 -3.92 24.72 10.00
CA ALA A 349 -5.29 25.01 9.58
C ALA A 349 -5.77 24.01 8.51
N THR A 350 -6.07 22.79 8.96
CA THR A 350 -7.19 21.91 8.56
C THR A 350 -6.73 20.47 8.62
N GLY A 351 -6.87 19.84 9.80
CA GLY A 351 -7.15 18.41 9.83
C GLY A 351 -8.42 18.21 9.00
N LYS A 352 -8.29 17.89 7.72
CA LYS A 352 -9.43 17.65 6.84
C LYS A 352 -10.04 16.32 7.23
N SER A 353 -10.85 16.38 8.28
CA SER A 353 -11.80 15.34 8.61
C SER A 353 -12.66 15.09 7.37
N LEU A 354 -12.55 13.89 6.80
CA LEU A 354 -13.31 13.53 5.62
C LEU A 354 -14.80 13.58 5.96
N SER A 355 -15.66 13.95 5.01
CA SER A 355 -17.09 13.71 5.22
C SER A 355 -17.33 12.18 5.28
N PRO A 356 -18.41 11.71 5.92
CA PRO A 356 -18.76 10.29 5.93
C PRO A 356 -18.77 9.67 4.51
N ASP A 357 -19.33 10.38 3.53
CA ASP A 357 -19.39 9.94 2.14
C ASP A 357 -18.01 9.90 1.47
N THR A 358 -17.16 10.90 1.70
CA THR A 358 -15.81 10.93 1.13
C THR A 358 -14.91 9.89 1.78
N TRP A 359 -15.05 9.69 3.10
CA TRP A 359 -14.36 8.63 3.84
C TRP A 359 -14.70 7.26 3.28
N MET A 360 -16.00 6.98 3.14
CA MET A 360 -16.49 5.72 2.58
C MET A 360 -15.99 5.49 1.15
N LYS A 361 -16.10 6.51 0.28
CA LYS A 361 -15.58 6.42 -1.09
C LYS A 361 -14.10 6.08 -1.11
N LYS A 362 -13.30 6.75 -0.27
CA LYS A 362 -11.86 6.48 -0.17
C LYS A 362 -11.58 5.07 0.34
N LEU A 363 -12.31 4.62 1.36
CA LEU A 363 -12.17 3.30 1.95
C LEU A 363 -12.43 2.16 0.95
N LEU A 364 -13.42 2.37 0.08
CA LEU A 364 -13.84 1.42 -0.96
C LEU A 364 -12.99 1.53 -2.23
N SER A 365 -12.52 2.73 -2.59
CA SER A 365 -11.71 2.95 -3.78
C SER A 365 -10.25 2.57 -3.59
N SER A 366 -9.74 2.59 -2.36
CA SER A 366 -8.36 2.21 -2.07
C SER A 366 -8.24 0.70 -1.96
N GLU A 367 -7.56 0.10 -2.92
CA GLU A 367 -7.08 -1.29 -2.80
C GLU A 367 -6.17 -1.46 -1.57
N ASP A 368 -5.55 -0.36 -1.12
CA ASP A 368 -4.57 -0.32 -0.04
C ASP A 368 -5.15 -0.38 1.39
N SER A 369 -6.46 -0.36 1.61
CA SER A 369 -6.97 -0.26 2.99
C SER A 369 -7.12 -1.59 3.72
N GLY A 370 -7.01 -2.73 3.01
CA GLY A 370 -7.32 -4.06 3.53
C GLY A 370 -8.80 -4.29 3.88
N VAL A 371 -9.61 -3.22 3.86
CA VAL A 371 -11.09 -3.28 3.88
C VAL A 371 -11.68 -3.08 2.49
N GLY A 372 -10.86 -2.64 1.53
CA GLY A 372 -11.19 -2.55 0.12
C GLY A 372 -11.38 -3.92 -0.51
N LEU A 373 -12.20 -3.97 -1.54
CA LEU A 373 -12.68 -5.20 -2.17
C LEU A 373 -11.72 -5.65 -3.27
N SER A 374 -10.57 -6.18 -2.86
CA SER A 374 -9.65 -6.84 -3.79
C SER A 374 -10.22 -8.20 -4.22
N GLY A 375 -10.20 -8.48 -5.53
CA GLY A 375 -10.33 -9.85 -6.06
C GLY A 375 -11.72 -10.33 -6.50
N CYS A 376 -12.67 -9.45 -6.77
CA CYS A 376 -14.00 -9.86 -7.23
C CYS A 376 -14.18 -9.61 -8.73
N SER A 377 -13.58 -10.45 -9.56
CA SER A 377 -13.99 -10.57 -10.98
C SER A 377 -15.38 -11.20 -11.15
N ASP A 378 -16.09 -11.48 -10.04
CA ASP A 378 -17.44 -12.00 -10.02
C ASP A 378 -18.46 -10.85 -9.88
N PRO A 379 -19.28 -10.61 -10.93
CA PRO A 379 -20.31 -9.57 -10.92
C PRO A 379 -21.32 -9.69 -9.77
N VAL A 380 -21.54 -10.88 -9.22
CA VAL A 380 -22.47 -11.10 -8.10
C VAL A 380 -21.91 -10.50 -6.82
N VAL A 381 -20.60 -10.65 -6.58
CA VAL A 381 -19.95 -10.13 -5.38
C VAL A 381 -19.89 -8.60 -5.43
N GLU A 382 -19.57 -8.03 -6.59
CA GLU A 382 -19.60 -6.58 -6.81
C GLU A 382 -20.99 -6.00 -6.53
N MET A 383 -22.05 -6.68 -7.00
CA MET A 383 -23.43 -6.26 -6.80
C MET A 383 -23.88 -6.40 -5.34
N ALA A 384 -23.47 -7.47 -4.66
CA ALA A 384 -23.72 -7.68 -3.23
C ALA A 384 -23.08 -6.58 -2.38
N MET A 385 -21.83 -6.24 -2.70
CA MET A 385 -21.07 -5.23 -1.99
C MET A 385 -21.61 -3.82 -2.24
N THR A 386 -21.97 -3.50 -3.48
CA THR A 386 -22.61 -2.22 -3.80
C THR A 386 -23.91 -2.04 -3.01
N ALA A 387 -24.74 -3.08 -2.93
CA ALA A 387 -25.94 -3.05 -2.11
C ALA A 387 -25.62 -2.87 -0.62
N PHE A 388 -24.64 -3.61 -0.10
CA PHE A 388 -24.18 -3.51 1.29
C PHE A 388 -23.72 -2.08 1.63
N THR A 389 -22.83 -1.49 0.82
CA THR A 389 -22.29 -0.15 1.09
C THR A 389 -23.35 0.93 1.03
N SER A 390 -24.27 0.85 0.07
CA SER A 390 -25.34 1.82 -0.05
C SER A 390 -26.39 1.67 1.06
N LEU A 391 -26.65 0.43 1.53
CA LEU A 391 -27.48 0.18 2.71
C LEU A 391 -26.83 0.72 3.98
N MET A 392 -25.52 0.55 4.15
CA MET A 392 -24.78 1.07 5.29
C MET A 392 -24.88 2.60 5.36
N LEU A 393 -24.71 3.27 4.22
CA LEU A 393 -24.84 4.72 4.17
C LEU A 393 -26.24 5.16 4.59
N LEU A 394 -27.27 4.50 4.05
CA LEU A 394 -28.66 4.79 4.38
C LEU A 394 -28.99 4.53 5.85
N ALA A 395 -28.53 3.40 6.42
CA ALA A 395 -28.78 3.03 7.81
C ALA A 395 -28.07 3.99 8.79
N THR A 396 -26.79 4.29 8.55
CA THR A 396 -25.99 5.17 9.42
C THR A 396 -26.48 6.62 9.42
N GLN A 397 -27.05 7.10 8.32
CA GLN A 397 -27.69 8.43 8.25
C GLN A 397 -28.98 8.52 9.09
N ILE A 398 -29.64 7.39 9.37
CA ILE A 398 -30.88 7.36 10.17
C ILE A 398 -30.56 7.48 11.66
N ASP A 399 -29.59 6.70 12.11
CA ASP A 399 -29.28 6.59 13.54
C ASP A 399 -28.47 7.76 14.07
N SER A 400 -27.70 8.44 13.20
CA SER A 400 -26.78 9.49 13.65
C SER A 400 -27.17 10.89 13.16
N LYS A 401 -27.24 11.83 14.12
CA LYS A 401 -27.21 13.28 13.84
C LYS A 401 -25.79 13.86 13.84
N ASN A 402 -24.78 13.06 14.20
CA ASN A 402 -23.39 13.50 14.37
C ASN A 402 -22.45 12.78 13.39
N LYS A 403 -21.69 13.56 12.61
CA LYS A 403 -20.74 13.05 11.62
C LYS A 403 -19.68 12.11 12.21
N GLU A 404 -19.23 12.33 13.44
CA GLU A 404 -18.21 11.47 14.06
C GLU A 404 -18.77 10.11 14.46
N VAL A 405 -19.98 10.09 15.03
CA VAL A 405 -20.68 8.82 15.34
C VAL A 405 -20.96 8.04 14.05
N GLN A 406 -21.30 8.74 12.96
CA GLN A 406 -21.54 8.12 11.66
C GLN A 406 -20.27 7.46 11.10
N LYS A 407 -19.12 8.13 11.15
CA LYS A 407 -17.84 7.57 10.67
C LYS A 407 -17.35 6.41 11.52
N ALA A 408 -17.59 6.46 12.83
CA ALA A 408 -17.29 5.34 13.73
C ALA A 408 -18.13 4.12 13.34
N ALA A 409 -19.44 4.29 13.17
CA ALA A 409 -20.34 3.22 12.72
C ALA A 409 -19.96 2.67 11.34
N ILE A 410 -19.58 3.54 10.38
CA ILE A 410 -19.07 3.11 9.06
C ILE A 410 -17.79 2.28 9.22
N SER A 411 -16.85 2.74 10.03
CA SER A 411 -15.54 2.08 10.19
C SER A 411 -15.70 0.72 10.87
N GLU A 412 -16.55 0.64 11.88
CA GLU A 412 -16.91 -0.61 12.56
C GLU A 412 -17.59 -1.58 11.59
N ALA A 413 -18.62 -1.13 10.87
CA ALA A 413 -19.36 -1.96 9.93
C ALA A 413 -18.50 -2.51 8.78
N MET A 414 -17.50 -1.73 8.33
CA MET A 414 -16.54 -2.14 7.30
C MET A 414 -15.49 -3.12 7.84
N ASP A 415 -15.03 -2.94 9.07
CA ASP A 415 -14.11 -3.88 9.71
C ASP A 415 -14.78 -5.24 9.96
N SER A 416 -16.01 -5.23 10.50
CA SER A 416 -16.78 -6.43 10.81
C SER A 416 -17.55 -7.00 9.62
N ARG A 417 -17.60 -6.30 8.48
CA ARG A 417 -18.46 -6.59 7.32
C ARG A 417 -19.92 -6.85 7.69
N ARG A 418 -20.42 -6.11 8.68
CA ARG A 418 -21.76 -6.24 9.25
C ARG A 418 -22.43 -4.88 9.38
N ILE A 419 -23.69 -4.78 8.96
CA ILE A 419 -24.50 -3.57 9.10
C ILE A 419 -25.70 -3.88 9.98
N ASP A 420 -25.96 -3.03 10.98
CA ASP A 420 -27.23 -3.00 11.69
C ASP A 420 -28.29 -2.27 10.83
N LEU A 421 -29.37 -2.98 10.49
CA LEU A 421 -30.49 -2.49 9.70
C LEU A 421 -31.75 -2.24 10.54
N LYS A 422 -31.67 -2.33 11.88
CA LYS A 422 -32.80 -2.11 12.78
C LYS A 422 -33.48 -0.76 12.56
N ALA A 423 -32.70 0.27 12.24
CA ALA A 423 -33.21 1.61 11.93
C ALA A 423 -34.18 1.64 10.73
N LEU A 424 -34.01 0.71 9.78
CA LEU A 424 -34.87 0.54 8.60
C LEU A 424 -36.10 -0.35 8.90
N LEU A 425 -36.04 -1.13 9.96
CA LEU A 425 -37.02 -2.15 10.35
C LEU A 425 -37.34 -2.05 11.85
N PRO A 426 -38.01 -0.97 12.30
CA PRO A 426 -38.22 -0.71 13.73
C PRO A 426 -39.09 -1.77 14.43
N GLY A 427 -39.81 -2.62 13.69
CA GLY A 427 -40.55 -3.77 14.23
C GLY A 427 -39.67 -4.96 14.62
N MET A 428 -38.36 -4.90 14.38
CA MET A 428 -37.40 -5.95 14.72
C MET A 428 -36.64 -5.60 16.01
N LYS A 429 -36.36 -6.60 16.83
CA LYS A 429 -35.47 -6.47 18.00
C LYS A 429 -34.02 -6.36 17.54
N THR A 430 -33.63 -7.21 16.60
CA THR A 430 -32.32 -7.21 15.90
C THR A 430 -32.53 -7.43 14.41
N CYS A 431 -31.75 -6.75 13.58
CA CYS A 431 -31.71 -7.00 12.15
C CYS A 431 -30.34 -6.63 11.58
N ASP A 432 -29.61 -7.61 11.05
CA ASP A 432 -28.24 -7.47 10.63
C ASP A 432 -28.03 -8.04 9.23
N LEU A 433 -27.24 -7.35 8.42
CA LEU A 433 -26.74 -7.87 7.14
C LEU A 433 -25.24 -8.06 7.25
N THR A 434 -24.75 -9.27 6.97
CA THR A 434 -23.31 -9.60 6.97
C THR A 434 -22.89 -10.06 5.58
N VAL A 435 -21.73 -9.61 5.10
CA VAL A 435 -21.17 -10.08 3.82
C VAL A 435 -19.87 -10.84 4.05
N GLY A 436 -19.88 -12.12 3.66
CA GLY A 436 -18.69 -12.98 3.70
C GLY A 436 -17.67 -12.64 2.62
N GLU A 437 -16.44 -13.14 2.75
CA GLU A 437 -15.36 -13.01 1.76
C GLU A 437 -15.72 -13.57 0.38
N ASN A 438 -16.65 -14.51 0.32
CA ASN A 438 -17.19 -15.09 -0.91
C ASN A 438 -18.36 -14.29 -1.51
N GLY A 439 -18.63 -13.08 -1.00
CA GLY A 439 -19.73 -12.21 -1.44
C GLY A 439 -21.13 -12.67 -1.05
N ARG A 440 -21.25 -13.70 -0.21
CA ARG A 440 -22.55 -14.15 0.29
C ARG A 440 -23.06 -13.17 1.35
N ALA A 441 -24.18 -12.53 1.03
CA ALA A 441 -24.85 -11.60 1.92
C ALA A 441 -25.93 -12.34 2.73
N VAL A 442 -25.74 -12.44 4.04
CA VAL A 442 -26.68 -13.12 4.95
C VAL A 442 -27.44 -12.09 5.76
N LEU A 443 -28.76 -12.10 5.64
CA LEU A 443 -29.67 -11.30 6.44
C LEU A 443 -30.13 -12.12 7.65
N GLN A 444 -29.94 -11.57 8.84
CA GLN A 444 -30.45 -12.10 10.11
C GLN A 444 -31.45 -11.13 10.71
N ALA A 445 -32.61 -11.61 11.14
CA ALA A 445 -33.66 -10.78 11.74
C ALA A 445 -34.40 -11.53 12.84
N ASP A 446 -34.71 -10.84 13.94
CA ASP A 446 -35.47 -11.37 15.06
C ASP A 446 -36.41 -10.29 15.63
N ASN A 447 -37.69 -10.62 15.83
CA ASN A 447 -38.68 -9.78 16.54
C ASN A 447 -39.25 -10.44 17.81
N GLY A 448 -38.78 -11.63 18.18
CA GLY A 448 -39.21 -12.44 19.31
C GLY A 448 -40.25 -13.52 18.98
N SER A 449 -40.93 -13.43 17.84
CA SER A 449 -41.85 -14.47 17.34
C SER A 449 -41.37 -15.11 16.04
N VAL A 450 -40.60 -14.35 15.24
CA VAL A 450 -40.00 -14.75 13.98
C VAL A 450 -38.50 -14.57 14.09
N GLN A 451 -37.75 -15.64 13.84
CA GLN A 451 -36.29 -15.63 13.77
C GLN A 451 -35.86 -16.16 12.41
N VAL A 452 -35.21 -15.31 11.62
CA VAL A 452 -34.84 -15.58 10.23
C VAL A 452 -33.33 -15.40 10.06
N SER A 453 -32.69 -16.33 9.36
CA SER A 453 -31.30 -16.22 8.91
C SER A 453 -31.20 -16.79 7.50
N ARG A 454 -30.99 -15.94 6.50
CA ARG A 454 -31.03 -16.36 5.10
C ARG A 454 -30.05 -15.59 4.22
N GLU A 455 -29.43 -16.30 3.30
CA GLU A 455 -28.64 -15.70 2.22
C GLU A 455 -29.58 -14.95 1.24
N LEU A 456 -29.18 -13.74 0.84
CA LEU A 456 -29.89 -12.97 -0.17
C LEU A 456 -29.55 -13.51 -1.56
N THR A 457 -30.57 -13.71 -2.37
CA THR A 457 -30.42 -14.10 -3.77
C THR A 457 -29.86 -12.94 -4.60
N SER A 458 -29.23 -13.25 -5.74
CA SER A 458 -28.75 -12.24 -6.69
C SER A 458 -29.86 -11.29 -7.15
N ALA A 459 -31.10 -11.77 -7.26
CA ALA A 459 -32.25 -10.94 -7.63
C ALA A 459 -32.62 -9.93 -6.54
N GLU A 460 -32.50 -10.28 -5.26
CA GLU A 460 -32.77 -9.38 -4.15
C GLU A 460 -31.65 -8.35 -4.00
N LEU A 461 -30.40 -8.78 -4.13
CA LEU A 461 -29.24 -7.89 -4.15
C LEU A 461 -29.31 -6.89 -5.31
N SER A 462 -29.71 -7.35 -6.50
CA SER A 462 -29.94 -6.48 -7.65
C SER A 462 -31.03 -5.44 -7.37
N ARG A 463 -32.17 -5.86 -6.81
CA ARG A 463 -33.26 -4.93 -6.44
C ARG A 463 -32.83 -3.90 -5.40
N LEU A 464 -32.06 -4.30 -4.39
CA LEU A 464 -31.50 -3.41 -3.38
C LEU A 464 -30.53 -2.41 -4.04
N SER A 465 -29.57 -2.90 -4.82
CA SER A 465 -28.58 -2.08 -5.53
C SER A 465 -29.23 -1.05 -6.45
N VAL A 466 -30.18 -1.46 -7.31
CA VAL A 466 -30.91 -0.56 -8.21
C VAL A 466 -31.67 0.51 -7.44
N THR A 467 -32.36 0.13 -6.36
CA THR A 467 -33.12 1.09 -5.53
C THR A 467 -32.21 2.12 -4.89
N LEU A 468 -31.07 1.68 -4.37
CA LEU A 468 -30.14 2.52 -3.62
C LEU A 468 -29.34 3.47 -4.53
N ASN A 469 -29.01 3.01 -5.74
CA ASN A 469 -28.23 3.77 -6.73
C ASN A 469 -29.10 4.65 -7.64
N ASP A 470 -30.43 4.59 -7.52
CA ASP A 470 -31.34 5.44 -8.28
C ASP A 470 -31.27 6.89 -7.77
N SER A 471 -30.61 7.75 -8.55
CA SER A 471 -30.45 9.18 -8.26
C SER A 471 -31.73 9.98 -8.40
N SER A 472 -32.79 9.41 -8.98
CA SER A 472 -34.11 10.06 -9.09
C SER A 472 -34.97 9.94 -7.83
N LEU A 473 -34.62 9.03 -6.91
CA LEU A 473 -35.36 8.80 -5.68
C LEU A 473 -34.85 9.67 -4.54
N SER A 474 -35.79 10.20 -3.73
CA SER A 474 -35.44 10.81 -2.44
C SER A 474 -34.96 9.74 -1.44
N GLU A 475 -34.22 10.14 -0.41
CA GLU A 475 -33.73 9.22 0.62
C GLU A 475 -34.88 8.53 1.38
N GLU A 476 -36.02 9.22 1.57
CA GLU A 476 -37.23 8.62 2.14
C GLU A 476 -37.85 7.56 1.21
N ALA A 477 -37.85 7.81 -0.11
CA ALA A 477 -38.36 6.87 -1.10
C ALA A 477 -37.46 5.63 -1.19
N LYS A 478 -36.13 5.81 -1.17
CA LYS A 478 -35.17 4.70 -1.09
C LYS A 478 -35.40 3.87 0.16
N ARG A 479 -35.56 4.52 1.31
CA ARG A 479 -35.86 3.87 2.60
C ARG A 479 -37.10 2.99 2.52
N LEU A 480 -38.23 3.54 2.07
CA LEU A 480 -39.48 2.79 1.96
C LEU A 480 -39.35 1.55 1.06
N ARG A 481 -38.68 1.69 -0.09
CA ARG A 481 -38.48 0.58 -1.03
C ARG A 481 -37.54 -0.49 -0.48
N VAL A 482 -36.44 -0.10 0.14
CA VAL A 482 -35.49 -1.02 0.81
C VAL A 482 -36.18 -1.79 1.94
N THR A 483 -36.89 -1.09 2.82
CA THR A 483 -37.67 -1.70 3.91
C THR A 483 -38.69 -2.71 3.36
N GLY A 484 -39.35 -2.40 2.24
CA GLY A 484 -40.28 -3.31 1.55
C GLY A 484 -39.61 -4.60 1.07
N VAL A 485 -38.44 -4.48 0.42
CA VAL A 485 -37.66 -5.64 -0.05
C VAL A 485 -37.23 -6.51 1.13
N LEU A 486 -36.65 -5.93 2.18
CA LEU A 486 -36.20 -6.67 3.37
C LEU A 486 -37.36 -7.36 4.10
N ASN A 487 -38.51 -6.68 4.26
CA ASN A 487 -39.69 -7.30 4.85
C ASN A 487 -40.21 -8.48 4.03
N THR A 488 -40.19 -8.36 2.70
CA THR A 488 -40.62 -9.47 1.83
C THR A 488 -39.70 -10.68 2.00
N VAL A 489 -38.39 -10.45 2.08
CA VAL A 489 -37.41 -11.52 2.37
C VAL A 489 -37.73 -12.20 3.70
N ILE A 490 -37.86 -11.42 4.78
CA ILE A 490 -38.10 -11.95 6.13
C ILE A 490 -39.42 -12.72 6.20
N LEU A 491 -40.50 -12.18 5.64
CA LEU A 491 -41.81 -12.82 5.64
C LEU A 491 -41.84 -14.10 4.79
N SER A 492 -41.17 -14.09 3.64
CA SER A 492 -41.10 -15.27 2.76
C SER A 492 -40.38 -16.44 3.45
N GLU A 493 -39.29 -16.15 4.15
CA GLU A 493 -38.52 -17.15 4.89
C GLU A 493 -39.28 -17.66 6.11
N ALA A 494 -39.91 -16.77 6.87
CA ALA A 494 -40.74 -17.15 8.00
C ALA A 494 -41.91 -18.05 7.59
N ALA A 495 -42.54 -17.77 6.44
CA ALA A 495 -43.60 -18.61 5.89
C ALA A 495 -43.07 -20.00 5.48
N SER A 496 -41.89 -20.06 4.85
CA SER A 496 -41.24 -21.32 4.46
C SER A 496 -40.94 -22.19 5.68
N GLN A 497 -40.33 -21.62 6.72
CA GLN A 497 -40.01 -22.34 7.96
C GLN A 497 -41.26 -22.84 8.69
N ASN A 498 -42.33 -22.04 8.72
CA ASN A 498 -43.61 -22.45 9.30
C ASN A 498 -44.24 -23.61 8.52
N PHE A 499 -44.16 -23.59 7.19
CA PHE A 499 -44.64 -24.67 6.34
C PHE A 499 -43.86 -25.97 6.57
N GLU A 500 -42.52 -25.89 6.62
CA GLU A 500 -41.66 -27.04 6.89
C GLU A 500 -41.92 -27.64 8.27
N ARG A 501 -42.08 -26.81 9.31
CA ARG A 501 -42.48 -27.26 10.65
C ARG A 501 -43.82 -27.98 10.62
N GLY A 502 -44.84 -27.41 10.00
CA GLY A 502 -46.16 -28.05 9.88
C GLY A 502 -46.11 -29.39 9.14
N MET A 503 -45.31 -29.49 8.08
CA MET A 503 -45.09 -30.74 7.34
C MET A 503 -44.33 -31.78 8.18
N SER A 504 -43.35 -31.37 8.98
CA SER A 504 -42.61 -32.25 9.87
C SER A 504 -43.48 -32.77 11.02
N GLU A 505 -44.37 -31.94 11.56
CA GLU A 505 -45.33 -32.31 12.59
C GLU A 505 -46.38 -33.28 12.06
N GLN A 506 -46.87 -33.07 10.82
CA GLN A 506 -47.78 -34.02 10.15
C GLN A 506 -47.09 -35.36 9.83
N ARG A 507 -45.81 -35.34 9.44
CA ARG A 507 -45.02 -36.57 9.27
C ARG A 507 -44.82 -37.30 10.60
N ALA A 508 -44.47 -36.59 11.67
CA ALA A 508 -44.32 -37.18 13.00
C ALA A 508 -45.65 -37.72 13.56
N GLN A 509 -46.76 -37.04 13.32
CA GLN A 509 -48.10 -37.54 13.69
C GLN A 509 -48.50 -38.78 12.89
N SER A 510 -48.23 -38.81 11.58
CA SER A 510 -48.54 -39.97 10.73
C SER A 510 -47.62 -41.17 10.99
N GLU A 511 -46.39 -40.96 11.45
CA GLU A 511 -45.49 -42.03 11.94
C GLU A 511 -45.89 -42.56 13.31
N ASN A 512 -46.37 -41.70 14.22
CA ASN A 512 -46.93 -42.13 15.51
C ASN A 512 -48.28 -42.87 15.37
N LEU A 513 -49.05 -42.60 14.32
CA LEU A 513 -50.29 -43.35 13.99
C LEU A 513 -50.02 -44.71 13.31
N LYS A 514 -48.77 -44.97 12.89
CA LYS A 514 -48.33 -46.23 12.26
C LYS A 514 -47.55 -47.16 13.20
N ARG A 515 -47.21 -46.70 14.41
CA ARG A 515 -46.75 -47.53 15.53
C ARG A 515 -47.95 -47.89 16.40
#